data_AF-A0A1M7KC44-F1
#
_entry.id   AF-A0A1M7KC44-F1
#
_cell.length_a   1.000
_cell.length_b   1.000
_cell.length_c   1.000
_cell.angle_alpha   90.00
_cell.angle_beta   90.00
_cell.angle_gamma   90.00
#
_symmetry.space_group_name_H-M   'P 1'
#
loop_
_entity.id
_entity.type
_entity.pdbx_description
1 polymer ?
#
loop_
_entity_poly.entity_id
_entity_poly.type
_entity_poly.pdbx_seq_one_letter_code
_entity_poly.pdbx_strand_id
1 'polypeptide(L)'
;MRNILIYKCSFLIILFIINTGCKEDKKIKFSGSTNKISQKVINVQKTDIITFNDDTNYYKLDSVNVMSNNKLNYKVIILEDKAKQHQDNAQHDSLLIVIQKQESNNSYINYLKNEKLIFNLGGNCPADGFQQIISKNNYFTIEQVYCKDFMFTQSYTTFKINDDETVTLHRYGEDYTDRSNPDKNIKGISLATKDFGEIKFENVNIEFLRKLSNK
;
A
#
# COMPACT_ATOMS: atom_id res chain seq x y z
N MET A 1 -5.93 54.89 34.18
CA MET A 1 -5.52 53.69 33.42
C MET A 1 -6.00 52.45 34.17
N ARG A 2 -6.99 51.74 33.62
CA ARG A 2 -7.42 50.38 34.03
C ARG A 2 -8.44 49.88 32.98
N ASN A 3 -8.05 48.78 32.32
CA ASN A 3 -8.76 47.64 31.70
C ASN A 3 -10.25 47.79 31.29
N ILE A 4 -10.57 47.64 30.00
CA ILE A 4 -10.96 46.39 29.26
C ILE A 4 -12.29 45.78 29.76
N LEU A 5 -13.33 45.70 28.90
CA LEU A 5 -13.89 44.44 28.34
C LEU A 5 -15.08 44.68 27.39
N ILE A 6 -15.20 43.75 26.44
CA ILE A 6 -16.10 43.64 25.28
C ILE A 6 -17.40 42.90 25.65
N TYR A 7 -18.58 43.19 25.05
CA TYR A 7 -19.66 42.19 24.88
C TYR A 7 -20.55 42.36 23.63
N LYS A 8 -21.02 41.20 23.13
CA LYS A 8 -21.91 40.86 22.00
C LYS A 8 -23.41 41.13 22.27
N CYS A 9 -24.27 41.12 21.22
CA CYS A 9 -25.35 40.13 20.96
C CYS A 9 -26.66 40.67 20.29
N SER A 10 -27.14 39.88 19.30
CA SER A 10 -28.50 39.38 18.99
C SER A 10 -29.76 40.26 19.07
N PHE A 11 -30.54 40.32 17.97
CA PHE A 11 -32.02 40.50 17.87
C PHE A 11 -32.43 40.01 16.45
N LEU A 12 -33.60 39.46 16.09
CA LEU A 12 -34.82 38.94 16.75
C LEU A 12 -35.73 38.41 15.60
N ILE A 13 -36.51 37.36 15.85
CA ILE A 13 -37.49 36.74 14.93
C ILE A 13 -38.86 37.44 15.06
N ILE A 14 -39.58 37.68 13.96
CA ILE A 14 -41.02 38.02 13.96
C ILE A 14 -41.79 37.12 12.97
N LEU A 15 -42.85 36.51 13.49
CA LEU A 15 -43.90 35.73 12.81
C LEU A 15 -44.98 36.66 12.21
N PHE A 16 -45.57 36.29 11.06
CA PHE A 16 -46.92 36.69 10.69
C PHE A 16 -47.64 35.54 9.97
N ILE A 17 -48.85 35.22 10.45
CA ILE A 17 -49.81 34.26 9.89
C ILE A 17 -50.97 35.06 9.33
N ILE A 18 -51.41 34.82 8.08
CA ILE A 18 -52.82 34.88 7.68
C ILE A 18 -53.07 33.83 6.58
N ASN A 19 -54.29 33.29 6.60
CA ASN A 19 -54.78 32.04 6.03
C ASN A 19 -55.95 32.36 5.07
N THR A 20 -55.99 31.79 3.85
CA THR A 20 -57.23 31.60 3.06
C THR A 20 -57.10 30.46 2.02
N GLY A 21 -57.78 29.33 2.26
CA GLY A 21 -58.77 28.72 1.36
C GLY A 21 -58.40 27.94 0.07
N CYS A 22 -58.48 26.60 0.18
CA CYS A 22 -59.03 25.55 -0.73
C CYS A 22 -58.79 25.54 -2.27
N LYS A 23 -58.29 24.41 -2.83
CA LYS A 23 -59.08 23.32 -3.49
C LYS A 23 -58.20 22.17 -4.04
N GLU A 24 -58.73 20.94 -4.01
CA GLU A 24 -58.13 19.67 -4.42
C GLU A 24 -58.14 19.37 -5.95
N ASP A 25 -57.22 18.46 -6.30
CA ASP A 25 -57.22 17.40 -7.32
C ASP A 25 -57.34 17.70 -8.82
N LYS A 26 -56.21 17.49 -9.52
CA LYS A 26 -56.18 16.87 -10.85
C LYS A 26 -55.04 15.87 -10.98
N LYS A 27 -55.40 14.59 -11.09
CA LYS A 27 -54.57 13.52 -11.65
C LYS A 27 -54.26 13.85 -13.11
N ILE A 28 -52.98 14.03 -13.42
CA ILE A 28 -52.51 14.03 -14.81
C ILE A 28 -51.74 12.73 -15.04
N LYS A 29 -52.33 11.83 -15.81
CA LYS A 29 -51.63 10.72 -16.46
C LYS A 29 -50.84 11.31 -17.63
N PHE A 30 -49.53 11.16 -17.64
CA PHE A 30 -48.73 11.22 -18.85
C PHE A 30 -48.14 9.84 -19.13
N SER A 31 -48.56 9.29 -20.27
CA SER A 31 -47.94 8.14 -20.92
C SER A 31 -46.72 8.60 -21.69
N GLY A 32 -45.67 7.78 -21.69
CA GLY A 32 -44.76 7.70 -22.83
C GLY A 32 -43.28 7.92 -22.54
N SER A 33 -42.54 6.85 -22.83
CA SER A 33 -41.13 6.79 -23.21
C SER A 33 -40.09 6.68 -22.09
N THR A 34 -39.77 5.42 -21.79
CA THR A 34 -38.60 4.97 -21.05
C THR A 34 -37.33 5.23 -21.86
N ASN A 35 -36.63 6.32 -21.59
CA ASN A 35 -35.20 6.41 -21.89
C ASN A 35 -34.42 5.91 -20.67
N LYS A 36 -34.00 4.64 -20.73
CA LYS A 36 -33.00 4.05 -19.83
C LYS A 36 -31.68 4.80 -20.01
N ILE A 37 -31.45 5.81 -19.17
CA ILE A 37 -30.09 6.30 -18.94
C ILE A 37 -29.40 5.20 -18.13
N SER A 38 -28.55 4.43 -18.80
CA SER A 38 -27.64 3.49 -18.18
C SER A 38 -26.71 4.28 -17.26
N GLN A 39 -27.05 4.31 -15.98
CA GLN A 39 -26.10 4.64 -14.93
C GLN A 39 -25.04 3.54 -14.97
N LYS A 40 -23.91 3.84 -15.60
CA LYS A 40 -22.69 3.05 -15.49
C LYS A 40 -22.25 3.16 -14.03
N VAL A 41 -22.71 2.21 -13.22
CA VAL A 41 -22.25 1.98 -11.86
C VAL A 41 -20.74 1.73 -11.96
N ILE A 42 -19.96 2.74 -11.60
CA ILE A 42 -18.53 2.57 -11.39
C ILE A 42 -18.43 1.67 -10.17
N ASN A 43 -18.12 0.40 -10.42
CA ASN A 43 -17.87 -0.59 -9.40
C ASN A 43 -16.53 -0.21 -8.75
N VAL A 44 -16.60 0.72 -7.78
CA VAL A 44 -15.47 1.03 -6.90
C VAL A 44 -15.22 -0.25 -6.11
N GLN A 45 -14.11 -0.92 -6.42
CA GLN A 45 -13.70 -2.12 -5.70
C GLN A 45 -13.64 -1.77 -4.23
N LYS A 46 -14.53 -2.41 -3.47
CA LYS A 46 -14.57 -2.35 -2.02
C LYS A 46 -13.23 -2.90 -1.54
N THR A 47 -12.33 -2.01 -1.17
CA THR A 47 -11.09 -2.36 -0.49
C THR A 47 -11.48 -2.96 0.84
N ASP A 48 -11.30 -4.28 0.98
CA ASP A 48 -11.51 -4.97 2.24
C ASP A 48 -10.62 -4.31 3.30
N ILE A 49 -11.27 -3.67 4.27
CA ILE A 49 -10.61 -3.18 5.48
C ILE A 49 -10.26 -4.42 6.29
N ILE A 50 -9.09 -5.02 6.02
CA ILE A 50 -8.53 -6.05 6.88
C ILE A 50 -7.95 -5.32 8.09
N THR A 51 -8.75 -5.11 9.12
CA THR A 51 -8.20 -4.74 10.43
C THR A 51 -7.26 -5.87 10.85
N PHE A 52 -5.97 -5.60 11.04
CA PHE A 52 -5.05 -6.55 11.67
C PHE A 52 -5.44 -6.68 13.14
N ASN A 53 -6.49 -7.48 13.38
CA ASN A 53 -6.77 -8.04 14.68
C ASN A 53 -5.84 -9.24 14.91
N ASP A 54 -5.58 -9.58 16.17
CA ASP A 54 -4.80 -10.75 16.56
C ASP A 54 -5.35 -12.08 15.99
N ASP A 55 -6.57 -12.07 15.43
CA ASP A 55 -7.26 -13.18 14.75
C ASP A 55 -6.80 -13.47 13.32
N THR A 56 -5.80 -12.77 12.79
CA THR A 56 -5.22 -13.15 11.48
C THR A 56 -4.32 -14.38 11.62
N ASN A 57 -4.26 -15.22 10.57
CA ASN A 57 -3.29 -16.32 10.44
C ASN A 57 -1.85 -15.82 10.23
N TYR A 58 -1.59 -14.53 10.42
CA TYR A 58 -0.31 -13.90 10.17
C TYR A 58 0.25 -13.30 11.47
N TYR A 59 1.58 -13.26 11.58
CA TYR A 59 2.28 -12.42 12.55
C TYR A 59 3.10 -11.37 11.82
N LYS A 60 3.36 -10.25 12.50
CA LYS A 60 4.22 -9.19 11.99
C LYS A 60 5.68 -9.62 12.08
N LEU A 61 6.31 -9.81 10.93
CA LEU A 61 7.74 -10.12 10.84
C LEU A 61 8.58 -8.85 10.99
N ASP A 62 8.24 -7.79 10.24
CA ASP A 62 8.95 -6.50 10.28
C ASP A 62 8.00 -5.35 9.90
N SER A 63 8.35 -4.11 10.24
CA SER A 63 7.59 -2.93 9.82
C SER A 63 8.40 -1.64 9.89
N VAL A 64 8.12 -0.73 8.96
CA VAL A 64 8.67 0.64 8.94
C VAL A 64 7.59 1.69 8.82
N ASN A 65 7.86 2.88 9.34
CA ASN A 65 7.08 4.07 9.05
C ASN A 65 7.71 4.80 7.85
N VAL A 66 6.87 5.31 6.95
CA VAL A 66 7.27 6.06 5.76
C VAL A 66 6.48 7.36 5.73
N MET A 67 7.17 8.48 5.59
CA MET A 67 6.51 9.79 5.52
C MET A 67 6.52 10.28 4.07
N SER A 68 5.34 10.46 3.49
CA SER A 68 5.21 11.11 2.18
C SER A 68 5.65 12.57 2.24
N ASN A 69 5.93 13.19 1.08
CA ASN A 69 6.31 14.61 1.04
C ASN A 69 5.19 15.53 1.56
N ASN A 70 3.94 15.10 1.42
CA ASN A 70 2.76 15.79 1.95
C ASN A 70 2.56 15.55 3.47
N LYS A 71 3.55 14.99 4.16
CA LYS A 71 3.55 14.69 5.60
C LYS A 71 2.47 13.69 6.04
N LEU A 72 1.90 12.94 5.10
CA LEU A 72 1.06 11.79 5.43
C LEU A 72 1.97 10.63 5.84
N ASN A 73 1.63 10.01 6.97
CA ASN A 73 2.36 8.85 7.48
C ASN A 73 1.74 7.56 6.95
N TYR A 74 2.61 6.66 6.54
CA TYR A 74 2.31 5.31 6.13
C TYR A 74 3.08 4.35 6.99
N LYS A 75 2.51 3.17 7.19
CA LYS A 75 3.19 2.04 7.82
C LYS A 75 3.25 0.90 6.84
N VAL A 76 4.45 0.44 6.52
CA VAL A 76 4.65 -0.75 5.69
C VAL A 76 4.94 -1.92 6.61
N ILE A 77 4.21 -3.00 6.45
CA ILE A 77 4.21 -4.15 7.34
C ILE A 77 4.47 -5.40 6.51
N ILE A 78 5.43 -6.20 6.98
CA ILE A 78 5.75 -7.51 6.42
C ILE A 78 5.15 -8.56 7.35
N LEU A 79 4.42 -9.49 6.76
CA LEU A 79 3.60 -10.46 7.47
C LEU A 79 3.93 -11.87 7.02
N GLU A 80 4.06 -12.74 7.98
CA GLU A 80 4.37 -14.15 7.77
C GLU A 80 3.27 -15.04 8.38
N ASP A 81 2.99 -16.17 7.74
CA ASP A 81 2.01 -17.13 8.23
C ASP A 81 2.44 -17.69 9.60
N LYS A 82 1.54 -17.66 10.58
CA LYS A 82 1.76 -18.22 11.93
C LYS A 82 2.13 -19.70 11.90
N ALA A 83 1.74 -20.44 10.87
CA ALA A 83 2.16 -21.83 10.66
C ALA A 83 3.69 -21.99 10.53
N LYS A 84 4.41 -20.92 10.18
CA LYS A 84 5.88 -20.89 10.07
C LYS A 84 6.60 -20.37 11.32
N GLN A 85 5.89 -19.74 12.26
CA GLN A 85 6.48 -19.02 13.40
C GLN A 85 7.37 -19.89 14.31
N HIS A 86 7.14 -21.20 14.32
CA HIS A 86 7.86 -22.17 15.17
C HIS A 86 8.66 -23.18 14.34
N GLN A 87 8.89 -22.92 13.05
CA GLN A 87 9.75 -23.77 12.24
C GLN A 87 11.21 -23.33 12.41
N ASP A 88 12.04 -24.23 12.92
CA ASP A 88 13.48 -24.01 12.98
C ASP A 88 14.04 -23.85 11.55
N ASN A 89 14.90 -22.85 11.35
CA ASN A 89 15.45 -22.48 10.03
C ASN A 89 14.38 -22.17 8.96
N ALA A 90 13.24 -21.59 9.38
CA ALA A 90 12.22 -21.14 8.44
C ALA A 90 12.80 -20.13 7.45
N GLN A 91 12.59 -20.38 6.16
CA GLN A 91 12.86 -19.40 5.12
C GLN A 91 11.71 -18.40 5.08
N HIS A 92 12.05 -17.12 5.20
CA HIS A 92 11.13 -15.99 5.17
C HIS A 92 10.72 -15.68 3.73
N ASP A 93 9.95 -16.59 3.16
CA ASP A 93 9.56 -16.60 1.76
C ASP A 93 8.04 -16.43 1.63
N SER A 94 7.57 -16.04 0.43
CA SER A 94 6.13 -15.92 0.12
C SER A 94 5.34 -15.03 1.10
N LEU A 95 5.95 -13.93 1.57
CA LEU A 95 5.36 -13.05 2.59
C LEU A 95 4.32 -12.08 2.02
N LEU A 96 3.38 -11.70 2.88
CA LEU A 96 2.41 -10.65 2.59
C LEU A 96 2.94 -9.29 3.03
N ILE A 97 2.94 -8.32 2.11
CA ILE A 97 3.29 -6.93 2.38
C ILE A 97 2.00 -6.12 2.41
N VAL A 98 1.79 -5.36 3.48
CA VAL A 98 0.66 -4.43 3.62
C VAL A 98 1.17 -3.02 3.85
N ILE A 99 0.61 -2.07 3.10
CA ILE A 99 0.81 -0.64 3.33
C ILE A 99 -0.46 -0.13 4.00
N GLN A 100 -0.31 0.51 5.15
CA GLN A 100 -1.38 1.19 5.85
C GLN A 100 -1.19 2.71 5.77
N LYS A 101 -2.28 3.45 5.62
CA LYS A 101 -2.31 4.91 5.61
C LYS A 101 -2.87 5.41 6.94
N GLN A 102 -2.23 6.41 7.54
CA GLN A 102 -2.75 7.05 8.74
C GLN A 102 -4.03 7.86 8.42
N GLU A 103 -5.13 7.61 9.13
CA GLU A 103 -6.35 8.42 9.03
C GLU A 103 -6.48 9.45 10.15
N SER A 104 -6.05 9.09 11.36
CA SER A 104 -6.11 9.96 12.52
C SER A 104 -4.99 9.62 13.51
N ASN A 105 -4.91 10.35 14.62
CA ASN A 105 -3.89 10.09 15.64
C ASN A 105 -3.96 8.62 16.10
N ASN A 106 -2.90 7.87 15.81
CA ASN A 106 -2.75 6.43 16.09
C ASN A 106 -3.75 5.49 15.37
N SER A 107 -4.50 5.95 14.37
CA SER A 107 -5.36 5.09 13.54
C SER A 107 -4.79 4.93 12.13
N TYR A 108 -4.72 3.68 11.68
CA TYR A 108 -4.23 3.29 10.36
C TYR A 108 -5.29 2.43 9.65
N ILE A 109 -5.51 2.71 8.37
CA ILE A 109 -6.34 1.88 7.48
C ILE A 109 -5.45 1.16 6.48
N ASN A 110 -5.84 -0.05 6.08
CA ASN A 110 -5.14 -0.71 4.98
C ASN A 110 -5.35 0.06 3.68
N TYR A 111 -4.25 0.26 2.96
CA TYR A 111 -4.22 1.03 1.73
C TYR A 111 -3.89 0.14 0.54
N LEU A 112 -2.78 -0.60 0.61
CA LEU A 112 -2.34 -1.51 -0.46
C LEU A 112 -1.82 -2.82 0.12
N LYS A 113 -1.84 -3.89 -0.70
CA LYS A 113 -1.25 -5.18 -0.37
C LYS A 113 -0.51 -5.78 -1.55
N ASN A 114 0.53 -6.56 -1.29
CA ASN A 114 1.24 -7.35 -2.29
C ASN A 114 1.71 -8.68 -1.68
N GLU A 115 1.31 -9.79 -2.29
CA GLU A 115 1.63 -11.17 -1.88
C GLU A 115 2.61 -11.87 -2.85
N LYS A 116 3.09 -11.16 -3.87
CA LYS A 116 3.82 -11.72 -5.03
C LYS A 116 5.23 -11.19 -5.16
N LEU A 117 5.70 -10.38 -4.21
CA LEU A 117 6.98 -9.66 -4.29
C LEU A 117 8.13 -10.43 -3.66
N ILE A 118 7.91 -11.07 -2.52
CA ILE A 118 8.93 -11.86 -1.84
C ILE A 118 9.05 -13.21 -2.54
N PHE A 119 10.27 -13.55 -2.94
CA PHE A 119 10.55 -14.77 -3.70
C PHE A 119 10.13 -15.99 -2.90
N ASN A 120 9.53 -16.97 -3.58
CA ASN A 120 9.38 -18.31 -3.03
C ASN A 120 10.71 -19.04 -3.18
N LEU A 121 11.26 -19.46 -2.05
CA LEU A 121 12.53 -20.18 -1.99
C LEU A 121 12.19 -21.67 -1.95
N GLY A 122 12.19 -22.29 -3.13
CA GLY A 122 12.06 -23.75 -3.22
C GLY A 122 13.19 -24.45 -2.44
N GLY A 123 12.98 -25.73 -2.08
CA GLY A 123 13.84 -26.45 -1.12
C GLY A 123 15.33 -26.65 -1.48
N ASN A 124 15.78 -26.24 -2.67
CA ASN A 124 17.20 -26.34 -3.07
C ASN A 124 17.99 -25.03 -2.85
N CYS A 125 17.34 -23.98 -2.33
CA CYS A 125 17.99 -22.71 -2.07
C CYS A 125 18.28 -22.54 -0.57
N PRO A 126 19.54 -22.55 -0.11
CA PRO A 126 19.87 -22.34 1.30
C PRO A 126 19.89 -20.85 1.71
N ALA A 127 19.06 -20.01 1.09
CA ALA A 127 18.96 -18.59 1.46
C ALA A 127 17.82 -18.39 2.47
N ASP A 128 17.91 -17.32 3.27
CA ASP A 128 16.93 -17.05 4.32
C ASP A 128 15.67 -16.32 3.80
N GLY A 129 15.70 -15.81 2.57
CA GLY A 129 14.57 -15.06 1.99
C GLY A 129 14.59 -13.60 2.37
N PHE A 130 13.44 -13.05 2.74
CA PHE A 130 13.32 -11.70 3.26
C PHE A 130 14.31 -11.46 4.40
N GLN A 131 15.01 -10.33 4.34
CA GLN A 131 15.99 -9.93 5.34
C GLN A 131 15.44 -8.83 6.23
N GLN A 132 14.99 -7.74 5.60
CA GLN A 132 14.51 -6.56 6.30
C GLN A 132 13.73 -5.63 5.38
N ILE A 133 12.96 -4.74 5.98
CA ILE A 133 12.43 -3.55 5.33
C ILE A 133 13.04 -2.31 5.98
N ILE A 134 13.53 -1.38 5.14
CA ILE A 134 14.10 -0.12 5.58
C ILE A 134 13.35 1.05 4.95
N SER A 135 13.26 2.17 5.65
CA SER A 135 12.65 3.40 5.11
C SER A 135 13.58 4.60 5.20
N LYS A 136 13.42 5.51 4.23
CA LYS A 136 14.09 6.81 4.21
C LYS A 136 13.20 7.81 3.47
N ASN A 137 12.79 8.87 4.16
CA ASN A 137 11.86 9.86 3.62
C ASN A 137 10.56 9.20 3.14
N ASN A 138 10.18 9.44 1.88
CA ASN A 138 9.02 8.87 1.21
C ASN A 138 9.34 7.56 0.46
N TYR A 139 10.47 6.91 0.77
CA TYR A 139 10.88 5.63 0.18
C TYR A 139 10.92 4.53 1.24
N PHE A 140 10.69 3.30 0.77
CA PHE A 140 11.02 2.10 1.50
C PHE A 140 11.66 1.08 0.57
N THR A 141 12.59 0.29 1.11
CA THR A 141 13.30 -0.77 0.39
C THR A 141 13.07 -2.09 1.10
N ILE A 142 12.73 -3.10 0.31
CA ILE A 142 12.66 -4.49 0.73
C ILE A 142 13.96 -5.15 0.31
N GLU A 143 14.62 -5.76 1.28
CA GLU A 143 15.86 -6.52 1.08
C GLU A 143 15.57 -8.00 1.26
N GLN A 144 16.05 -8.82 0.32
CA GLN A 144 15.88 -10.27 0.36
C GLN A 144 17.09 -10.97 -0.26
N VAL A 145 17.38 -12.19 0.21
CA VAL A 145 18.36 -13.08 -0.38
C VAL A 145 17.65 -14.25 -1.01
N TYR A 146 18.01 -14.59 -2.24
CA TYR A 146 17.54 -15.80 -2.91
C TYR A 146 18.66 -16.44 -3.72
N CYS A 147 18.41 -17.63 -4.26
CA CYS A 147 19.38 -18.34 -5.08
C CYS A 147 19.06 -18.19 -6.56
N LYS A 148 20.07 -17.80 -7.32
CA LYS A 148 20.05 -17.78 -8.79
C LYS A 148 21.22 -18.63 -9.27
N ASP A 149 20.91 -19.80 -9.81
CA ASP A 149 21.91 -20.81 -10.18
C ASP A 149 22.81 -21.17 -8.98
N PHE A 150 24.14 -21.07 -9.14
CA PHE A 150 25.13 -21.29 -8.09
C PHE A 150 25.49 -20.01 -7.30
N MET A 151 24.64 -18.99 -7.32
CA MET A 151 24.89 -17.71 -6.64
C MET A 151 23.86 -17.43 -5.54
N PHE A 152 24.32 -16.80 -4.47
CA PHE A 152 23.45 -16.00 -3.61
C PHE A 152 23.21 -14.65 -4.29
N THR A 153 21.95 -14.25 -4.37
CA THR A 153 21.53 -12.98 -4.96
C THR A 153 20.89 -12.14 -3.88
N GLN A 154 21.52 -11.02 -3.54
CA GLN A 154 20.98 -10.00 -2.65
C GLN A 154 20.14 -9.04 -3.50
N SER A 155 18.85 -8.94 -3.27
CA SER A 155 17.93 -8.08 -4.01
C SER A 155 17.46 -6.90 -3.18
N TYR A 156 17.42 -5.73 -3.81
CA TYR A 156 16.94 -4.47 -3.21
C TYR A 156 15.81 -3.91 -4.07
N THR A 157 14.58 -3.98 -3.56
CA THR A 157 13.40 -3.45 -4.26
C THR A 157 12.90 -2.21 -3.54
N THR A 158 13.18 -1.03 -4.11
CA THR A 158 12.82 0.26 -3.52
C THR A 158 11.56 0.82 -4.15
N PHE A 159 10.60 1.16 -3.31
CA PHE A 159 9.38 1.86 -3.67
C PHE A 159 9.40 3.31 -3.20
N LYS A 160 8.63 4.14 -3.90
CA LYS A 160 8.36 5.53 -3.57
C LYS A 160 6.86 5.71 -3.33
N ILE A 161 6.52 6.38 -2.23
CA ILE A 161 5.19 6.95 -2.02
C ILE A 161 5.18 8.35 -2.64
N ASN A 162 4.38 8.53 -3.68
CA ASN A 162 4.24 9.78 -4.41
C ASN A 162 3.27 10.74 -3.69
N ASP A 163 3.25 11.99 -4.16
CA ASP A 163 2.42 13.05 -3.58
C ASP A 163 0.93 12.83 -3.84
N ASP A 164 0.59 12.14 -4.94
CA ASP A 164 -0.75 11.65 -5.27
C ASP A 164 -1.10 10.34 -4.55
N GLU A 165 -0.29 9.98 -3.55
CA GLU A 165 -0.41 8.78 -2.71
C GLU A 165 -0.13 7.46 -3.42
N THR A 166 0.14 7.47 -4.73
CA THR A 166 0.49 6.25 -5.45
C THR A 166 1.81 5.68 -4.96
N VAL A 167 1.90 4.35 -4.87
CA VAL A 167 3.14 3.66 -4.51
C VAL A 167 3.71 3.02 -5.76
N THR A 168 4.92 3.43 -6.15
CA THR A 168 5.54 3.01 -7.42
C THR A 168 6.94 2.45 -7.19
N LEU A 169 7.35 1.51 -8.04
CA LEU A 169 8.70 0.98 -8.05
C LEU A 169 9.66 2.09 -8.48
N HIS A 170 10.60 2.43 -7.59
CA HIS A 170 11.57 3.48 -7.82
C HIS A 170 12.90 2.93 -8.33
N ARG A 171 13.41 1.88 -7.67
CA ARG A 171 14.67 1.22 -8.01
C ARG A 171 14.60 -0.27 -7.78
N TYR A 172 15.37 -1.00 -8.57
CA TYR A 172 15.63 -2.41 -8.38
C TYR A 172 17.12 -2.66 -8.53
N GLY A 173 17.72 -3.39 -7.60
CA GLY A 173 19.12 -3.78 -7.68
C GLY A 173 19.34 -5.20 -7.22
N GLU A 174 20.41 -5.80 -7.71
CA GLU A 174 20.89 -7.09 -7.25
C GLU A 174 22.41 -7.09 -7.17
N ASP A 175 22.94 -7.67 -6.11
CA ASP A 175 24.33 -8.06 -5.99
C ASP A 175 24.43 -9.59 -5.94
N TYR A 176 25.55 -10.13 -6.43
CA TYR A 176 25.73 -11.56 -6.61
C TYR A 176 27.00 -12.05 -5.91
N THR A 177 26.87 -13.17 -5.20
CA THR A 177 28.00 -13.88 -4.59
C THR A 177 28.04 -15.30 -5.11
N ASP A 178 29.14 -15.69 -5.75
CA ASP A 178 29.36 -17.07 -6.23
C ASP A 178 29.60 -18.00 -5.03
N ARG A 179 28.83 -19.08 -4.94
CA ARG A 179 28.90 -20.01 -3.80
C ARG A 179 30.19 -20.82 -3.77
N SER A 180 30.86 -20.97 -4.91
CA SER A 180 32.12 -21.72 -5.03
C SER A 180 33.35 -20.83 -4.94
N ASN A 181 33.20 -19.54 -5.27
CA ASN A 181 34.27 -18.55 -5.15
C ASN A 181 33.72 -17.18 -4.68
N PRO A 182 33.52 -16.96 -3.38
CA PRO A 182 32.95 -15.72 -2.85
C PRO A 182 33.74 -14.45 -3.21
N ASP A 183 35.04 -14.57 -3.49
CA ASP A 183 35.90 -13.45 -3.87
C ASP A 183 35.78 -13.08 -5.36
N LYS A 184 35.05 -13.87 -6.14
CA LYS A 184 34.79 -13.58 -7.55
C LYS A 184 33.97 -12.29 -7.66
N ASN A 185 34.57 -11.28 -8.26
CA ASN A 185 33.87 -10.04 -8.57
C ASN A 185 32.83 -10.28 -9.67
N ILE A 186 31.55 -10.24 -9.30
CA ILE A 186 30.42 -10.32 -10.22
C ILE A 186 29.72 -8.95 -10.23
N LYS A 187 29.55 -8.39 -11.42
CA LYS A 187 28.87 -7.11 -11.58
C LYS A 187 27.39 -7.24 -11.21
N GLY A 188 26.96 -6.50 -10.21
CA GLY A 188 25.54 -6.34 -9.85
C GLY A 188 24.75 -5.53 -10.88
N ILE A 189 23.43 -5.54 -10.73
CA ILE A 189 22.51 -4.71 -11.51
C ILE A 189 21.96 -3.56 -10.66
N SER A 190 21.73 -2.42 -11.29
CA SER A 190 21.06 -1.28 -10.65
C SER A 190 20.22 -0.55 -11.68
N LEU A 191 18.91 -0.72 -11.56
CA LEU A 191 17.90 -0.17 -12.44
C LEU A 191 17.04 0.84 -11.66
N ALA A 192 16.60 1.88 -12.36
CA ALA A 192 15.70 2.89 -11.82
C ALA A 192 14.47 3.04 -12.72
N THR A 193 13.48 3.83 -12.28
CA THR A 193 12.24 4.10 -13.03
C THR A 193 12.47 4.43 -14.51
N LYS A 194 13.59 5.10 -14.86
CA LYS A 194 13.93 5.40 -16.27
C LYS A 194 14.17 4.15 -17.14
N ASP A 195 14.53 3.02 -16.54
CA ASP A 195 14.93 1.78 -17.23
C ASP A 195 13.76 0.80 -17.41
N PHE A 196 12.69 0.96 -16.62
CA PHE A 196 11.52 0.07 -16.62
C PHE A 196 10.15 0.79 -16.65
N GLY A 197 10.14 2.13 -16.66
CA GLY A 197 8.91 2.92 -16.61
C GLY A 197 8.28 2.99 -15.21
N GLU A 198 7.08 3.54 -15.15
CA GLU A 198 6.33 3.64 -13.90
C GLU A 198 5.52 2.37 -13.66
N ILE A 199 5.81 1.68 -12.55
CA ILE A 199 5.15 0.41 -12.19
C ILE A 199 4.58 0.56 -10.79
N LYS A 200 3.27 0.31 -10.65
CA LYS A 200 2.58 0.37 -9.36
C LYS A 200 2.95 -0.80 -8.47
N PHE A 201 2.94 -0.57 -7.15
CA PHE A 201 3.27 -1.54 -6.12
C PHE A 201 2.50 -2.85 -6.27
N GLU A 202 1.18 -2.82 -6.48
CA GLU A 202 0.34 -4.00 -6.64
C GLU A 202 0.66 -4.84 -7.88
N ASN A 203 1.35 -4.25 -8.86
CA ASN A 203 1.71 -4.90 -10.13
C ASN A 203 3.11 -5.51 -10.12
N VAL A 204 3.94 -5.17 -9.13
CA VAL A 204 5.27 -5.76 -8.98
C VAL A 204 5.13 -7.20 -8.49
N ASN A 205 5.73 -8.14 -9.22
CA ASN A 205 5.79 -9.54 -8.85
C ASN A 205 7.16 -10.15 -9.21
N ILE A 206 7.44 -11.34 -8.70
CA ILE A 206 8.71 -12.06 -8.93
C ILE A 206 9.03 -12.20 -10.43
N GLU A 207 8.07 -12.54 -11.28
CA GLU A 207 8.32 -12.70 -12.72
C GLU A 207 8.78 -11.39 -13.37
N PHE A 208 8.16 -10.28 -12.98
CA PHE A 208 8.55 -8.95 -13.42
C PHE A 208 9.97 -8.62 -12.93
N LEU A 209 10.29 -8.84 -11.66
CA LEU A 209 11.63 -8.57 -11.12
C LEU A 209 12.70 -9.44 -11.81
N ARG A 210 12.43 -10.73 -12.06
CA ARG A 210 13.35 -11.61 -12.82
C ARG A 210 13.59 -11.13 -14.24
N LYS A 211 12.58 -10.56 -14.90
CA LYS A 211 12.76 -9.95 -16.24
C LYS A 211 13.68 -8.73 -16.19
N LEU A 212 13.64 -7.95 -15.10
CA LEU A 212 14.58 -6.86 -14.89
C LEU A 212 16.02 -7.38 -14.68
N SER A 213 16.20 -8.48 -13.94
CA SER A 213 17.50 -9.11 -13.68
C SER A 213 18.18 -9.77 -14.90
N ASN A 214 17.48 -9.86 -16.03
CA ASN A 214 17.96 -10.51 -17.26
C ASN A 214 18.17 -9.51 -18.41
N LYS A 215 18.02 -8.21 -18.15
CA LYS A 215 18.37 -7.13 -19.09
C LYS A 215 19.85 -6.78 -18.97
#